data_AF-A0A528AYV1-F1
#
_entry.id   AF-A0A528AYV1-F1
#
_cell.length_a   1.000
_cell.length_b   1.000
_cell.length_c   1.000
_cell.angle_alpha   90.00
_cell.angle_beta   90.00
_cell.angle_gamma   90.00
#
_symmetry.space_group_name_H-M   'P 1'
#
loop_
_entity.id
_entity.type
_entity.pdbx_description
1 polymer ?
#
loop_
_entity_poly.entity_id
_entity_poly.type
_entity_poly.pdbx_seq_one_letter_code
_entity_poly.pdbx_strand_id
1 'polypeptide(L)'
;TVRSEMSTFLEIVEKHYGKKPIIYTSIDFFDDNGLSAFRGYPYWLRSVAGHPRKRYGSHPFTFWQYTGTGIVPGIPGKADINVFNGTEAAWNKWLRQNTR
;
A
#
# COMPACT_ATOMS: atom_id res chain seq x y z
N THR A 1 21.17 4.34 2.39
CA THR A 1 20.32 4.50 1.19
C THR A 1 18.86 4.38 1.61
N VAL A 2 17.90 4.83 0.80
CA VAL A 2 16.46 4.67 1.13
C VAL A 2 16.12 3.23 1.50
N ARG A 3 16.63 2.25 0.74
CA ARG A 3 16.39 0.83 1.05
C ARG A 3 16.98 0.40 2.41
N SER A 4 18.16 0.90 2.78
CA SER A 4 18.76 0.58 4.09
C SER A 4 17.90 1.09 5.24
N GLU A 5 17.48 2.36 5.18
CA GLU A 5 16.64 2.97 6.21
C GLU A 5 15.26 2.31 6.28
N MET A 6 14.69 1.96 5.12
CA MET A 6 13.43 1.22 5.06
C MET A 6 13.55 -0.16 5.71
N SER A 7 14.62 -0.93 5.45
CA SER A 7 14.81 -2.22 6.12
C SER A 7 14.84 -2.06 7.63
N THR A 8 15.65 -1.12 8.14
CA THR A 8 15.74 -0.84 9.57
C THR A 8 14.38 -0.44 10.16
N PHE A 9 13.66 0.47 9.50
CA PHE A 9 12.35 0.90 9.98
C PHE A 9 11.33 -0.25 9.97
N LEU A 10 11.23 -1.00 8.87
CA LEU A 10 10.29 -2.11 8.75
C LEU A 10 10.53 -3.18 9.81
N GLU A 11 11.80 -3.52 10.07
CA GLU A 11 12.18 -4.48 11.12
C GLU A 11 11.80 -3.99 12.53
N ILE A 12 12.08 -2.73 12.85
CA ILE A 12 11.74 -2.14 14.15
C ILE A 12 10.23 -2.14 14.38
N VAL A 13 9.47 -1.70 13.38
CA VAL A 13 8.01 -1.58 13.48
C VAL A 13 7.36 -2.96 13.52
N GLU A 14 7.81 -3.91 12.71
CA GLU A 14 7.33 -5.30 12.73
C GLU A 14 7.60 -5.95 14.10
N LYS A 15 8.80 -5.74 14.66
CA LYS A 15 9.15 -6.26 15.99
C LYS A 15 8.31 -5.63 17.10
N HIS A 16 8.04 -4.33 17.02
CA HIS A 16 7.29 -3.62 18.06
C HIS A 16 5.79 -4.00 18.05
N TYR A 17 5.17 -4.03 16.88
CA TYR A 17 3.72 -4.26 16.76
C TYR A 17 3.36 -5.74 16.53
N GLY A 18 4.33 -6.60 16.22
CA GLY A 18 4.06 -8.02 15.90
C GLY A 18 3.26 -8.21 14.60
N LYS A 19 3.26 -7.20 13.73
CA LYS A 19 2.49 -7.16 12.47
C LYS A 19 3.38 -6.77 11.31
N LYS A 20 3.16 -7.40 10.15
CA LYS A 20 3.86 -7.05 8.92
C LYS A 20 3.45 -5.63 8.47
N PRO A 21 4.37 -4.66 8.38
CA PRO A 21 4.03 -3.31 7.93
C PRO A 21 3.53 -3.30 6.47
N ILE A 22 2.66 -2.34 6.14
CA ILE A 22 2.22 -2.07 4.77
C ILE A 22 3.11 -0.99 4.17
N ILE A 23 3.66 -1.22 2.98
CA ILE A 23 4.47 -0.24 2.26
C ILE A 23 3.56 0.60 1.36
N TYR A 24 3.38 1.87 1.69
CA TYR A 24 2.72 2.84 0.82
C TYR A 24 3.74 3.61 -0.01
N THR A 25 3.47 3.79 -1.32
CA THR A 25 4.39 4.53 -2.21
C THR A 25 3.72 5.07 -3.47
N SER A 26 4.26 6.17 -4.00
CA SER A 26 4.02 6.64 -5.38
C SER A 26 4.86 5.83 -6.39
N ILE A 27 4.57 5.98 -7.68
CA ILE A 27 5.27 5.25 -8.75
C ILE A 27 6.74 5.67 -8.84
N ASP A 28 7.01 6.97 -8.95
CA ASP A 28 8.37 7.48 -9.11
C ASP A 28 9.26 7.05 -7.93
N PHE A 29 8.77 7.20 -6.69
CA PHE A 29 9.54 6.77 -5.53
C PHE A 29 9.77 5.26 -5.47
N PHE A 30 8.81 4.46 -5.95
CA PHE A 30 8.95 3.01 -6.03
C PHE A 30 10.05 2.60 -7.02
N ASP A 31 10.06 3.21 -8.20
CA ASP A 31 11.02 2.89 -9.26
C ASP A 31 12.42 3.45 -8.93
N ASP A 32 12.51 4.74 -8.57
CA ASP A 32 13.77 5.43 -8.29
C ASP A 32 14.57 4.78 -7.15
N ASN A 33 13.86 4.17 -6.18
CA ASN A 33 14.49 3.55 -5.02
C ASN A 33 14.53 2.01 -5.10
N GLY A 34 14.05 1.42 -6.19
CA GLY A 34 14.04 -0.03 -6.38
C GLY A 34 13.24 -0.77 -5.31
N LEU A 35 12.08 -0.23 -4.92
CA LEU A 35 11.26 -0.78 -3.85
C LEU A 35 10.68 -2.15 -4.19
N SER A 36 10.64 -2.51 -5.48
CA SER A 36 10.30 -3.87 -5.92
C SER A 36 11.15 -4.95 -5.22
N ALA A 37 12.34 -4.64 -4.69
CA ALA A 37 13.16 -5.58 -3.94
C ALA A 37 12.54 -6.03 -2.59
N PHE A 38 11.66 -5.24 -1.97
CA PHE A 38 11.02 -5.59 -0.69
C PHE A 38 9.85 -6.55 -0.91
N ARG A 39 10.18 -7.83 -1.13
CA ARG A 39 9.21 -8.92 -1.24
C ARG A 39 8.67 -9.32 0.14
N GLY A 40 7.47 -9.89 0.16
CA GLY A 40 6.83 -10.37 1.40
C GLY A 40 6.11 -9.31 2.24
N TYR A 41 6.11 -8.05 1.79
CA TYR A 41 5.31 -6.99 2.39
C TYR A 41 4.02 -6.75 1.57
N PRO A 42 2.88 -6.45 2.22
CA PRO A 42 1.72 -5.89 1.54
C PRO A 42 2.02 -4.48 1.04
N TYR A 43 1.55 -4.16 -0.16
CA TYR A 43 1.74 -2.84 -0.78
C TYR A 43 0.43 -2.08 -0.89
N TRP A 44 0.50 -0.79 -0.58
CA TRP A 44 -0.53 0.21 -0.85
C TRP A 44 -0.01 1.17 -1.93
N LEU A 45 -0.38 0.91 -3.17
CA LEU A 45 0.16 1.66 -4.30
C LEU A 45 -0.71 2.87 -4.62
N ARG A 46 -0.09 4.05 -4.76
CA ARG A 46 -0.76 5.24 -5.26
C ARG A 46 -0.66 5.31 -6.78
N SER A 47 -1.79 5.19 -7.45
CA SER A 47 -1.87 5.25 -8.90
C SER A 47 -3.13 5.97 -9.34
N VAL A 48 -3.07 7.30 -9.42
CA VAL A 48 -4.23 8.14 -9.75
C VAL A 48 -4.44 8.33 -11.25
N ALA A 49 -3.41 8.05 -12.06
CA ALA A 49 -3.43 8.20 -13.51
C ALA A 49 -3.61 6.88 -14.27
N GLY A 50 -4.00 5.80 -13.59
CA GLY A 50 -4.22 4.48 -14.21
C GLY A 50 -4.21 3.33 -13.21
N HIS A 51 -4.55 2.13 -13.68
CA HIS A 51 -4.57 0.94 -12.82
C HIS A 51 -3.15 0.52 -12.39
N PRO A 52 -2.89 0.08 -11.14
CA PRO A 52 -1.56 -0.28 -10.66
C PRO A 52 -0.84 -1.32 -11.53
N ARG A 53 -1.56 -2.33 -12.07
CA ARG A 53 -0.97 -3.33 -12.99
C ARG A 53 -0.32 -2.74 -14.26
N LYS A 54 -0.75 -1.54 -14.69
CA LYS A 54 -0.15 -0.83 -15.83
C LYS A 54 1.01 0.07 -15.42
N ARG A 55 1.05 0.47 -14.14
CA ARG A 55 1.97 1.47 -13.59
C ARG A 55 3.15 0.85 -12.83
N TYR A 56 2.94 -0.29 -12.18
CA TYR A 56 3.92 -1.03 -11.38
C TYR A 56 4.21 -2.43 -11.94
N GLY A 57 3.78 -2.71 -13.18
CA GLY A 57 3.89 -4.02 -13.81
C GLY A 57 3.14 -5.13 -13.06
N SER A 58 3.76 -6.30 -12.95
CA SER A 58 3.20 -7.46 -12.24
C SER A 58 3.41 -7.44 -10.73
N HIS A 59 3.91 -6.33 -10.16
CA HIS A 59 4.12 -6.25 -8.72
C HIS A 59 2.79 -6.38 -7.96
N PRO A 60 2.71 -7.28 -6.95
CA PRO A 60 1.48 -7.46 -6.20
C PRO A 60 1.18 -6.22 -5.35
N PHE A 61 -0.10 -5.92 -5.15
CA PHE A 61 -0.57 -4.89 -4.25
C PHE A 61 -1.81 -5.35 -3.49
N THR A 62 -1.96 -4.85 -2.27
CA THR A 62 -3.08 -5.12 -1.37
C THR A 62 -4.09 -3.99 -1.40
N PHE A 63 -3.61 -2.74 -1.46
CA PHE A 63 -4.44 -1.55 -1.53
C PHE A 63 -4.03 -0.67 -2.70
N TRP A 64 -5.01 0.04 -3.26
CA TRP A 64 -4.79 1.00 -4.33
C TRP A 64 -5.43 2.33 -3.95
N GLN A 65 -4.62 3.39 -3.84
CA GLN A 65 -5.11 4.76 -3.84
C GLN A 65 -5.35 5.21 -5.28
N TYR A 66 -6.62 5.31 -5.68
CA TYR A 66 -7.00 5.59 -7.07
C TYR A 66 -7.35 7.05 -7.32
N THR A 67 -7.57 7.83 -6.27
CA THR A 67 -7.75 9.28 -6.37
C THR A 67 -7.31 9.97 -5.08
N GLY A 68 -6.78 11.18 -5.21
CA GLY A 68 -6.55 12.10 -4.08
C GLY A 68 -7.45 13.34 -4.12
N THR A 69 -8.47 13.32 -4.97
CA THR A 69 -9.41 14.41 -5.16
C THR A 69 -10.86 13.93 -5.11
N GLY A 70 -11.09 12.79 -4.45
CA GLY A 70 -12.42 12.23 -4.29
C GLY A 70 -13.30 13.09 -3.39
N ILE A 71 -14.61 13.00 -3.59
CA ILE A 71 -15.60 13.62 -2.69
C ILE A 71 -16.35 12.47 -2.01
N VAL A 72 -16.33 12.47 -0.69
CA VAL A 72 -16.96 11.42 0.12
C VAL A 72 -18.02 12.10 1.01
N PRO A 73 -19.29 11.67 0.95
CA PRO A 73 -20.32 12.20 1.83
C PRO A 73 -19.90 12.14 3.30
N GLY A 74 -19.98 13.27 4.00
CA GLY A 74 -19.54 13.40 5.40
C GLY A 74 -18.09 13.83 5.59
N ILE A 75 -17.28 13.91 4.53
CA ILE A 75 -15.91 14.45 4.58
C ILE A 75 -15.88 15.81 3.86
N PRO A 76 -15.61 16.93 4.58
CA PRO A 76 -15.43 18.23 3.94
C PRO A 76 -14.19 18.26 3.05
N GLY A 77 -14.35 18.73 1.81
CA GLY A 77 -13.24 18.89 0.87
C GLY A 77 -12.87 17.62 0.11
N LYS A 78 -11.61 17.57 -0.35
CA LYS A 78 -11.06 16.46 -1.14
C LYS A 78 -10.53 15.35 -0.23
N ALA A 79 -10.75 14.11 -0.62
CA ALA A 79 -10.30 12.92 0.09
C ALA A 79 -9.55 11.96 -0.83
N ASP A 80 -8.58 11.25 -0.24
CA ASP A 80 -7.98 10.07 -0.84
C ASP A 80 -8.99 8.91 -0.79
N ILE A 81 -9.29 8.31 -1.95
CA ILE A 81 -10.15 7.12 -2.00
C ILE A 81 -9.32 5.91 -2.44
N ASN A 82 -9.55 4.82 -1.72
CA ASN A 82 -8.76 3.62 -1.79
C ASN A 82 -9.66 2.40 -1.97
N VAL A 83 -9.14 1.37 -2.62
CA VAL A 83 -9.80 0.06 -2.73
C VAL A 83 -8.87 -1.05 -2.30
N PHE A 84 -9.44 -2.10 -1.71
CA PHE A 84 -8.76 -3.36 -1.45
C PHE A 84 -8.71 -4.19 -2.73
N ASN A 85 -7.56 -4.79 -3.04
CA ASN A 85 -7.39 -5.65 -4.19
C ASN A 85 -7.90 -7.08 -3.90
N GLY A 86 -9.21 -7.25 -3.93
CA GLY A 86 -9.83 -8.56 -3.72
C GLY A 86 -11.34 -8.50 -3.55
N THR A 87 -11.93 -9.66 -3.30
CA THR A 87 -13.36 -9.78 -2.99
C THR A 87 -13.65 -9.43 -1.53
N GLU A 88 -14.93 -9.23 -1.20
CA GLU A 88 -15.36 -9.03 0.20
C GLU A 88 -14.95 -10.19 1.12
N ALA A 89 -15.06 -11.44 0.65
CA ALA A 89 -14.61 -12.60 1.40
C ALA A 89 -13.09 -12.55 1.69
N ALA A 90 -12.29 -12.10 0.71
CA ALA A 90 -10.86 -11.90 0.88
C ALA A 90 -10.56 -10.74 1.85
N TRP A 91 -11.32 -9.65 1.80
CA TRP A 91 -11.24 -8.54 2.75
C TRP A 91 -11.51 -9.00 4.18
N ASN A 92 -12.61 -9.72 4.40
CA ASN A 92 -12.98 -10.24 5.72
C ASN A 92 -11.91 -11.21 6.27
N LYS A 93 -11.30 -12.02 5.39
CA LYS A 93 -10.16 -12.87 5.77
C LYS A 93 -8.94 -12.03 6.16
N TRP A 94 -8.59 -11.01 5.37
CA TRP A 94 -7.46 -10.13 5.64
C TRP A 94 -7.64 -9.38 6.97
N LEU A 95 -8.84 -8.85 7.24
CA LEU A 95 -9.14 -8.20 8.51
C LEU A 95 -8.89 -9.12 9.70
N ARG A 96 -9.44 -10.34 9.70
CA ARG A 96 -9.25 -11.30 10.82
C ARG A 96 -7.78 -11.62 11.10
N GLN A 97 -6.94 -11.59 10.07
CA GLN A 97 -5.51 -11.86 10.20
C GLN A 97 -4.71 -10.66 10.74
N ASN A 98 -5.20 -9.44 10.54
CA ASN A 98 -4.43 -8.22 10.76
C ASN A 98 -4.97 -7.29 11.86
N THR A 99 -6.18 -7.53 12.41
CA THR A 99 -6.78 -6.65 13.44
C THR A 99 -6.68 -7.14 14.89
N ARG A 100 -6.16 -8.35 15.14
CA ARG A 100 -6.02 -8.92 16.49
C ARG A 100 -4.60 -8.87 17.01
#